data_AF-A0A353NML5-F1
#
_entry.id   AF-A0A353NML5-F1
#
_cell.length_a   1.000
_cell.length_b   1.000
_cell.length_c   1.000
_cell.angle_alpha   90.00
_cell.angle_beta   90.00
_cell.angle_gamma   90.00
#
_symmetry.space_group_name_H-M   'P 1'
#
loop_
_entity.id
_entity.type
_entity.pdbx_description
1 polymer ?
#
loop_
_entity_poly.entity_id
_entity_poly.type
_entity_poly.pdbx_seq_one_letter_code
_entity_poly.pdbx_strand_id
1 'polypeptide(L)'
;MSINLSTVIWSFLNFFLILFVLYKFGLNPVLNFLDNRSEGIAKDISDAEDSRNEATALLQEYQEKIAGAREEAQDIIAKANKMAEDERAALLAQTRDETAVMLEKARQEIRLERDLALKDLRQEVSTLAIMGAEKILRRNINAEDNMKMIDDFLSEAGEIH
;
A
#
# COMPACT_ATOMS: atom_id res chain seq x y z
N MET A 1 -35.70 0.08 107.54
CA MET A 1 -34.43 0.40 106.83
C MET A 1 -34.17 1.89 107.06
N SER A 2 -33.32 2.23 108.03
CA SER A 2 -33.04 3.64 108.35
C SER A 2 -32.25 4.26 107.20
N ILE A 3 -32.81 5.30 106.60
CA ILE A 3 -32.10 6.08 105.59
C ILE A 3 -31.03 6.87 106.35
N ASN A 4 -29.79 6.40 106.29
CA ASN A 4 -28.64 7.11 106.85
C ASN A 4 -28.21 8.19 105.85
N LEU A 5 -28.23 9.45 106.28
CA LEU A 5 -27.84 10.59 105.46
C LEU A 5 -26.42 10.43 104.87
N SER A 6 -25.52 9.77 105.61
CA SER A 6 -24.17 9.43 105.16
C SER A 6 -24.15 8.48 103.95
N THR A 7 -25.01 7.46 103.93
CA THR A 7 -25.10 6.52 102.80
C THR A 7 -25.64 7.21 101.56
N VAL A 8 -26.63 8.11 101.72
CA VAL A 8 -27.19 8.89 100.60
C VAL A 8 -26.14 9.80 99.99
N ILE A 9 -25.36 10.53 100.80
CA ILE A 9 -24.28 11.41 100.34
C ILE A 9 -23.21 10.62 99.59
N TRP A 10 -22.78 9.47 100.11
CA TRP A 10 -21.78 8.62 99.44
C TRP A 10 -22.28 8.04 98.12
N SER A 11 -23.55 7.65 98.04
CA SER A 11 -24.18 7.21 96.80
C SER A 11 -24.23 8.30 95.73
N PHE A 12 -24.56 9.55 96.10
CA PHE A 12 -24.51 10.68 95.17
C PHE A 12 -23.08 10.99 94.72
N LEU A 13 -22.11 10.97 95.63
CA LEU A 13 -20.70 11.17 95.28
C LEU A 13 -20.22 10.12 94.27
N ASN A 14 -20.55 8.84 94.49
CA ASN A 14 -20.22 7.75 93.57
C ASN A 14 -20.94 7.92 92.22
N PHE A 15 -22.23 8.25 92.23
CA PHE A 15 -22.99 8.52 91.01
C PHE A 15 -22.35 9.64 90.18
N PHE A 16 -22.01 10.78 90.79
CA PHE A 16 -21.36 11.88 90.09
C PHE A 16 -19.94 11.55 89.65
N LEU A 17 -19.20 10.74 90.41
CA LEU A 17 -17.88 10.24 90.01
C LEU A 17 -17.98 9.39 88.74
N ILE A 18 -18.90 8.42 88.69
CA ILE A 18 -19.14 7.58 87.51
C ILE A 18 -19.66 8.43 86.35
N LEU A 19 -20.59 9.35 86.58
CA LEU A 19 -21.12 10.25 85.56
C LEU A 19 -20.01 11.12 84.96
N PHE A 20 -19.10 11.65 85.79
CA PHE A 20 -17.96 12.43 85.32
C PHE A 20 -17.01 11.60 84.48
N VAL A 21 -16.70 10.37 84.91
CA VAL A 21 -15.88 9.43 84.13
C VAL A 21 -16.57 9.10 82.80
N LEU A 22 -17.86 8.80 82.80
CA LEU A 22 -18.61 8.44 81.60
C LEU A 22 -18.76 9.62 80.63
N TYR A 23 -18.94 10.84 81.14
CA TYR A 23 -18.95 12.05 80.33
C TYR A 23 -17.56 12.32 79.70
N LYS A 24 -16.49 12.23 80.51
CA LYS A 24 -15.11 12.50 80.07
C LYS A 24 -14.60 11.44 79.08
N PHE A 25 -14.89 10.17 79.33
CA PHE A 25 -14.34 9.04 78.57
C PHE A 25 -15.31 8.44 77.55
N GLY A 26 -16.63 8.58 77.72
CA GLY A 26 -17.63 7.98 76.83
C GLY A 26 -18.10 8.89 75.69
N LEU A 27 -18.15 10.21 75.89
CA LEU A 27 -18.65 11.14 74.87
C LEU A 27 -17.69 11.25 73.68
N ASN A 28 -16.40 11.43 73.95
CA ASN A 28 -15.36 11.58 72.93
C ASN A 28 -15.26 10.39 71.95
N PRO A 29 -15.18 9.12 72.38
CA PRO A 29 -15.08 7.99 71.44
C PRO A 29 -16.35 7.79 70.62
N VAL A 30 -17.54 8.11 71.16
CA VAL A 30 -18.80 8.01 70.43
C VAL A 30 -18.87 9.06 69.32
N LEU A 31 -18.52 10.31 69.63
CA LEU A 31 -18.46 11.37 68.61
C LEU A 31 -17.41 11.07 67.55
N ASN A 32 -16.19 10.67 67.94
CA ASN A 32 -15.15 10.30 67.00
C ASN A 32 -15.56 9.12 66.09
N PHE A 33 -16.31 8.14 66.60
CA PHE A 33 -16.81 7.03 65.78
C PHE A 33 -17.84 7.50 64.75
N LEU A 34 -18.73 8.42 65.13
CA LEU A 34 -19.72 9.00 64.21
C LEU A 34 -19.06 9.88 63.16
N ASP A 35 -18.07 10.70 63.55
CA ASP A 35 -17.30 11.55 62.63
C ASP A 35 -16.50 10.69 61.64
N ASN A 36 -15.76 9.70 62.11
CA ASN A 36 -15.02 8.76 61.24
C ASN A 36 -15.95 8.04 60.26
N ARG A 37 -17.15 7.66 60.70
CA ARG A 37 -18.14 7.03 59.83
C ARG A 37 -18.68 8.00 58.78
N SER A 38 -18.97 9.25 59.16
CA SER A 38 -19.43 10.29 58.22
C SER A 38 -18.35 10.62 57.21
N GLU A 39 -17.09 10.74 57.65
CA GLU A 39 -15.95 11.02 56.79
C GLU A 39 -15.69 9.86 55.82
N GLY A 40 -15.77 8.61 56.30
CA GLY A 40 -15.67 7.42 55.45
C GLY A 40 -16.74 7.39 54.36
N ILE A 41 -18.01 7.62 54.71
CA ILE A 41 -19.10 7.66 53.73
C ILE A 41 -18.92 8.81 52.73
N ALA A 42 -18.55 10.01 53.20
CA ALA A 42 -18.31 11.16 52.33
C ALA A 42 -17.17 10.87 51.35
N LYS A 43 -16.10 10.23 51.83
CA LYS A 43 -14.97 9.81 51.00
C LYS A 43 -15.40 8.77 49.97
N ASP A 44 -16.11 7.71 50.38
CA ASP A 44 -16.55 6.66 49.47
C ASP A 44 -17.45 7.22 48.35
N ILE A 45 -18.31 8.20 48.67
CA ILE A 45 -19.14 8.89 47.67
C ILE A 45 -18.28 9.73 46.73
N SER A 46 -17.32 10.50 47.26
CA SER A 46 -16.40 11.30 46.43
C SER A 46 -15.59 10.42 45.50
N ASP A 47 -15.00 9.34 46.02
CA ASP A 47 -14.18 8.40 45.24
C ASP A 47 -15.03 7.73 44.15
N ALA A 48 -16.31 7.43 44.42
CA ALA A 48 -17.23 6.88 43.43
C ALA A 48 -17.63 7.90 42.34
N GLU A 49 -17.85 9.17 42.71
CA GLU A 49 -18.11 10.25 41.76
C GLU A 49 -16.90 10.51 40.86
N ASP A 50 -15.71 10.58 41.44
CA ASP A 50 -14.45 10.78 40.71
C ASP A 50 -14.18 9.62 39.76
N SER A 51 -14.34 8.37 40.22
CA SER A 51 -14.20 7.18 39.38
C SER A 51 -15.20 7.17 38.22
N ARG A 52 -16.44 7.62 38.45
CA ARG A 52 -17.46 7.72 37.40
C ARG A 52 -17.12 8.81 36.39
N ASN A 53 -16.61 9.95 36.84
CA ASN A 53 -16.20 11.06 35.99
C ASN A 53 -14.99 10.65 35.12
N GLU A 54 -13.99 10.00 35.72
CA GLU A 54 -12.83 9.46 35.01
C GLU A 54 -13.25 8.41 33.97
N ALA A 55 -14.12 7.46 34.33
CA ALA A 55 -14.63 6.47 33.40
C ALA A 55 -15.38 7.10 32.22
N THR A 56 -16.15 8.16 32.47
CA THR A 56 -16.89 8.88 31.43
C THR A 56 -15.94 9.65 30.50
N ALA A 57 -14.94 10.33 31.06
CA ALA A 57 -13.91 11.04 30.30
C ALA A 57 -13.10 10.08 29.42
N LEU A 58 -12.68 8.94 29.99
CA LEU A 58 -11.94 7.92 29.28
C LEU A 58 -12.78 7.31 28.14
N LEU A 59 -14.07 7.05 28.38
CA LEU A 59 -14.98 6.55 27.36
C LEU A 59 -15.14 7.55 26.20
N GLN A 60 -15.25 8.85 26.51
CA GLN A 60 -15.29 9.89 25.48
C GLN A 60 -13.99 9.94 24.68
N GLU A 61 -12.83 9.91 25.34
CA GLU A 61 -11.52 9.89 24.66
C GLU A 61 -11.38 8.67 23.75
N TYR A 62 -11.83 7.49 24.18
CA TYR A 62 -11.83 6.28 23.34
C TYR A 62 -12.76 6.42 22.13
N GLN A 63 -13.95 7.01 22.31
CA GLN A 63 -14.86 7.25 21.19
C GLN A 63 -14.25 8.19 20.16
N GLU A 64 -13.62 9.28 20.60
CA GLU A 64 -12.91 10.23 19.74
C GLU A 64 -11.75 9.55 19.00
N LYS A 65 -10.93 8.74 19.70
CA LYS A 65 -9.85 7.96 19.06
C LYS A 65 -10.36 6.97 18.03
N ILE A 66 -11.46 6.27 18.31
CA ILE A 66 -12.06 5.32 17.35
C ILE A 66 -12.63 6.06 16.14
N ALA A 67 -13.25 7.22 16.33
CA ALA A 67 -13.74 8.05 15.24
C ALA A 67 -12.57 8.53 14.35
N GLY A 68 -11.51 9.07 14.96
CA GLY A 68 -10.31 9.51 14.24
C GLY A 68 -9.63 8.36 13.49
N ALA A 69 -9.47 7.20 14.13
CA ALA A 69 -8.89 6.02 13.47
C ALA A 69 -9.72 5.53 12.26
N ARG A 70 -11.06 5.66 12.32
CA ARG A 70 -11.94 5.33 11.20
C ARG A 70 -11.81 6.32 10.05
N GLU A 71 -11.67 7.60 10.35
CA GLU A 71 -11.43 8.65 9.36
C GLU A 71 -10.07 8.44 8.67
N GLU A 72 -9.00 8.24 9.44
CA GLU A 72 -7.67 7.94 8.91
C GLU A 72 -7.67 6.68 8.04
N ALA A 73 -8.37 5.61 8.45
CA ALA A 73 -8.49 4.40 7.65
C ALA A 73 -9.20 4.64 6.31
N GLN A 74 -10.27 5.44 6.30
CA GLN A 74 -10.97 5.82 5.07
C GLN A 74 -10.07 6.66 4.16
N ASP A 75 -9.31 7.59 4.73
CA ASP A 75 -8.34 8.40 4.01
C ASP A 75 -7.22 7.57 3.38
N ILE A 76 -6.71 6.58 4.11
CA ILE A 76 -5.71 5.64 3.59
C ILE A 76 -6.28 4.85 2.40
N ILE A 77 -7.50 4.32 2.52
CA ILE A 77 -8.15 3.57 1.43
C ILE A 77 -8.40 4.48 0.22
N ALA A 78 -8.87 5.71 0.43
CA ALA A 78 -9.10 6.66 -0.65
C ALA A 78 -7.79 7.02 -1.38
N LYS A 79 -6.72 7.28 -0.63
CA LYS A 79 -5.37 7.54 -1.20
C LYS A 79 -4.85 6.33 -1.96
N ALA A 80 -4.97 5.13 -1.40
CA ALA A 80 -4.53 3.90 -2.04
C ALA A 80 -5.27 3.64 -3.36
N ASN A 81 -6.59 3.82 -3.39
CA ASN A 81 -7.38 3.68 -4.61
C ASN A 81 -6.96 4.70 -5.67
N LYS A 82 -6.77 5.97 -5.28
CA LYS A 82 -6.31 7.00 -6.21
C LYS A 82 -4.93 6.69 -6.78
N MET A 83 -3.98 6.29 -5.93
CA MET A 83 -2.65 5.89 -6.37
C MET A 83 -2.69 4.70 -7.33
N ALA A 84 -3.54 3.70 -7.05
CA ALA A 84 -3.70 2.55 -7.93
C ALA A 84 -4.32 2.92 -9.29
N GLU A 85 -5.28 3.85 -9.32
CA GLU A 85 -5.85 4.36 -10.57
C GLU A 85 -4.81 5.15 -11.39
N ASP A 86 -4.05 6.03 -10.74
CA ASP A 86 -3.00 6.84 -11.37
C ASP A 86 -1.88 5.93 -11.92
N GLU A 87 -1.44 4.95 -11.15
CA GLU A 87 -0.43 3.97 -11.56
C GLU A 87 -0.92 3.10 -12.71
N ARG A 88 -2.17 2.63 -12.66
CA ARG A 88 -2.79 1.88 -13.76
C ARG A 88 -2.84 2.71 -15.04
N ALA A 89 -3.22 3.98 -14.95
CA ALA A 89 -3.27 4.88 -16.09
C ALA A 89 -1.88 5.11 -16.70
N ALA A 90 -0.87 5.33 -15.84
CA ALA A 90 0.52 5.48 -16.26
C ALA A 90 1.06 4.22 -16.94
N LEU A 91 0.83 3.04 -16.36
CA LEU A 91 1.27 1.76 -16.93
C LEU A 91 0.61 1.50 -18.28
N LEU A 92 -0.70 1.78 -18.43
CA LEU A 92 -1.40 1.63 -19.70
C LEU A 92 -0.86 2.59 -20.77
N ALA A 93 -0.55 3.84 -20.40
CA ALA A 93 0.06 4.80 -21.33
C ALA A 93 1.45 4.33 -21.78
N GLN A 94 2.31 3.94 -20.83
CA GLN A 94 3.64 3.40 -21.13
C GLN A 94 3.56 2.16 -22.03
N THR A 95 2.67 1.22 -21.70
CA THR A 95 2.52 -0.03 -22.47
C THR A 95 2.08 0.27 -23.91
N ARG A 96 1.19 1.25 -24.11
CA ARG A 96 0.76 1.67 -25.45
C ARG A 96 1.91 2.26 -26.26
N ASP A 97 2.72 3.12 -25.64
CA ASP A 97 3.88 3.72 -26.29
C ASP A 97 4.94 2.67 -26.65
N GLU A 98 5.25 1.76 -25.72
CA GLU A 98 6.17 0.65 -25.95
C GLU A 98 5.67 -0.28 -27.06
N THR A 99 4.38 -0.60 -27.07
CA THR A 99 3.76 -1.42 -28.12
C THR A 99 3.81 -0.72 -29.48
N ALA A 100 3.58 0.58 -29.52
CA ALA A 100 3.66 1.36 -30.77
C ALA A 100 5.09 1.38 -31.32
N VAL A 101 6.09 1.58 -30.46
CA VAL A 101 7.51 1.51 -30.83
C VAL A 101 7.89 0.12 -31.31
N MET A 102 7.45 -0.93 -30.61
CA MET A 102 7.70 -2.32 -31.00
C MET A 102 7.09 -2.63 -32.37
N LEU A 103 5.85 -2.19 -32.62
CA LEU A 103 5.17 -2.40 -33.90
C LEU A 103 5.89 -1.69 -35.04
N GLU A 104 6.37 -0.46 -34.83
CA GLU A 104 7.10 0.25 -35.86
C GLU A 104 8.47 -0.40 -36.16
N LYS A 105 9.18 -0.88 -35.13
CA LYS A 105 10.41 -1.66 -35.33
C LYS A 105 10.14 -2.95 -36.12
N ALA A 106 9.12 -3.72 -35.74
CA ALA A 106 8.75 -4.94 -36.47
C ALA A 106 8.39 -4.64 -37.93
N ARG A 107 7.68 -3.53 -38.22
CA ARG A 107 7.39 -3.10 -39.59
C ARG A 107 8.66 -2.72 -40.36
N GLN A 108 9.63 -2.08 -39.72
CA GLN A 108 10.92 -1.75 -40.32
C GLN A 108 11.72 -3.01 -40.65
N GLU A 109 11.79 -3.96 -39.72
CA GLU A 109 12.44 -5.26 -39.92
C GLU A 109 11.81 -6.05 -41.06
N ILE A 110 10.47 -6.14 -41.11
CA ILE A 110 9.75 -6.80 -42.20
C ILE A 110 10.07 -6.15 -43.55
N ARG A 111 10.13 -4.80 -43.62
CA ARG A 111 10.49 -4.10 -44.86
C ARG A 111 11.91 -4.46 -45.31
N LEU A 112 12.86 -4.44 -44.38
CA LEU A 112 14.26 -4.76 -44.65
C LEU A 112 14.43 -6.21 -45.11
N GLU A 113 13.80 -7.17 -44.44
CA GLU A 113 13.81 -8.58 -44.86
C GLU A 113 13.18 -8.78 -46.23
N ARG A 114 12.11 -8.06 -46.55
CA ARG A 114 11.48 -8.11 -47.88
C ARG A 114 12.43 -7.63 -48.98
N ASP A 115 13.13 -6.53 -48.74
CA ASP A 115 14.07 -5.97 -49.70
C ASP A 115 15.26 -6.90 -49.92
N LEU A 116 15.76 -7.55 -48.85
CA LEU A 116 16.78 -8.60 -48.94
C LEU A 116 16.28 -9.79 -49.75
N ALA A 117 15.09 -10.32 -49.45
CA ALA A 117 14.50 -11.44 -50.18
C ALA A 117 14.28 -11.14 -51.67
N LEU A 118 13.86 -9.90 -52.00
CA LEU A 118 13.70 -9.47 -53.39
C LEU A 118 15.05 -9.37 -54.12
N LYS A 119 16.11 -8.93 -53.43
CA LYS A 119 17.46 -8.88 -53.99
C LYS A 119 17.97 -10.29 -54.28
N ASP A 120 17.81 -11.22 -53.34
CA ASP A 120 18.23 -12.61 -53.51
C ASP A 120 17.46 -13.28 -54.66
N LEU A 121 16.14 -13.06 -54.75
CA LEU A 121 15.32 -13.56 -55.84
C LEU A 121 15.78 -13.03 -57.21
N ARG A 122 16.13 -11.73 -57.32
CA ARG A 122 16.65 -11.16 -58.58
C ARG A 122 17.96 -11.81 -59.00
N GLN A 123 18.84 -12.09 -58.04
CA GLN A 123 20.12 -12.76 -58.32
C GLN A 123 19.90 -14.21 -58.80
N GLU A 124 18.98 -14.93 -58.18
CA GLU A 124 18.62 -16.30 -58.57
C GLU A 124 17.96 -16.33 -59.96
N VAL A 125 17.03 -15.43 -60.23
CA VAL A 125 16.39 -15.28 -61.55
C VAL A 125 17.41 -14.92 -62.64
N SER A 126 18.35 -14.02 -62.36
CA SER A 126 19.40 -13.65 -63.31
C SER A 126 20.29 -14.85 -63.65
N THR A 127 20.64 -15.66 -62.63
CA THR A 127 21.42 -16.88 -62.80
C THR A 127 20.66 -17.90 -63.67
N LEU A 128 19.37 -18.12 -63.38
CA LEU A 128 18.52 -19.01 -64.18
C LEU A 128 18.35 -18.53 -65.63
N ALA A 129 18.22 -17.22 -65.85
CA ALA A 129 18.12 -16.63 -67.17
C ALA A 129 19.41 -16.83 -67.99
N ILE A 130 20.59 -16.63 -67.38
CA ILE A 130 21.89 -16.90 -68.02
C ILE A 130 22.03 -18.38 -68.38
N MET A 131 21.69 -19.30 -67.45
CA MET A 131 21.73 -20.74 -67.72
C MET A 131 20.77 -21.15 -68.85
N GLY A 132 19.58 -20.55 -68.91
CA GLY A 132 18.63 -20.76 -69.98
C GLY A 132 19.15 -20.26 -71.33
N ALA A 133 19.73 -19.05 -71.35
CA ALA A 133 20.35 -18.45 -72.54
C ALA A 133 21.53 -19.30 -73.05
N GLU A 134 22.43 -19.74 -72.17
CA GLU A 134 23.53 -20.66 -72.51
C GLU A 134 23.00 -21.95 -73.15
N LYS A 135 21.94 -22.54 -72.59
CA LYS A 135 21.37 -23.79 -73.10
C LYS A 135 20.73 -23.63 -74.48
N ILE A 136 20.08 -22.50 -74.74
CA ILE A 136 19.52 -22.16 -76.06
C ILE A 136 20.66 -21.91 -77.06
N LEU A 137 21.66 -21.12 -76.68
CA LEU A 137 22.81 -20.81 -77.53
C LEU A 137 23.56 -22.08 -77.94
N ARG A 138 23.86 -22.98 -76.98
CA ARG A 138 24.48 -24.29 -77.28
C ARG A 138 23.65 -25.17 -78.23
N ARG A 139 22.33 -24.99 -78.29
CA ARG A 139 21.44 -25.79 -79.12
C ARG A 139 21.25 -25.20 -80.53
N ASN A 140 21.43 -23.88 -80.70
CA ASN A 140 21.23 -23.18 -81.97
C ASN A 140 22.53 -22.80 -82.70
N ILE A 141 23.71 -22.95 -82.08
CA ILE A 141 25.00 -22.73 -82.77
C ILE A 141 25.14 -23.70 -83.95
N ASN A 142 25.27 -23.13 -85.14
CA ASN A 142 25.61 -23.78 -86.40
C ASN A 142 26.99 -23.26 -86.88
N ALA A 143 27.55 -23.88 -87.92
CA ALA A 143 28.92 -23.56 -88.37
C ALA A 143 29.08 -22.13 -88.90
N GLU A 144 28.01 -21.53 -89.42
CA GLU A 144 27.98 -20.15 -89.92
C GLU A 144 28.02 -19.12 -88.79
N ASP A 145 27.28 -19.34 -87.69
CA ASP A 145 27.31 -18.45 -86.53
C ASP A 145 28.70 -18.38 -85.89
N ASN A 146 29.43 -19.51 -85.83
CA ASN A 146 30.81 -19.55 -85.34
C ASN A 146 31.78 -18.75 -86.23
N MET A 147 31.61 -18.79 -87.56
CA MET A 147 32.44 -18.01 -88.48
C MET A 147 32.20 -16.51 -88.33
N LYS A 148 30.93 -16.11 -88.19
CA LYS A 148 30.56 -14.71 -87.94
C LYS A 148 31.11 -14.19 -86.62
N MET A 149 31.03 -15.01 -85.55
CA MET A 149 31.54 -14.66 -84.23
C MET A 149 33.07 -14.50 -84.23
N ILE A 150 33.80 -15.29 -85.04
CA ILE A 150 35.25 -15.13 -85.25
C ILE A 150 35.55 -13.84 -86.01
N ASP A 151 34.77 -13.52 -87.05
CA ASP A 151 34.97 -12.30 -87.86
C ASP A 151 34.69 -11.03 -87.03
N ASP A 152 33.62 -11.03 -86.23
CA ASP A 152 33.28 -9.94 -85.31
C ASP A 152 34.37 -9.75 -84.21
N PHE A 153 34.93 -10.84 -83.68
CA PHE A 153 36.01 -10.77 -82.69
C PHE A 153 37.32 -10.25 -83.30
N LEU A 154 37.62 -10.62 -84.56
CA LEU A 154 38.77 -10.13 -85.30
C LEU A 154 38.61 -8.64 -85.68
N SER A 155 37.38 -8.21 -85.97
CA SER A 155 37.00 -6.81 -86.19
C SER A 155 37.17 -5.97 -84.93
N GLU A 156 36.60 -6.38 -83.80
CA GLU A 156 36.64 -5.62 -82.54
C GLU A 156 38.04 -5.63 -81.89
N ALA A 157 38.81 -6.72 -82.04
CA ALA A 157 40.22 -6.74 -81.64
C ALA A 157 41.14 -5.96 -82.62
N GLY A 158 40.73 -5.80 -83.87
CA GLY A 158 41.41 -4.98 -84.88
C GLY A 158 41.19 -3.48 -84.70
N GLU A 159 40.09 -3.06 -84.06
CA GLU A 159 39.76 -1.66 -83.76
C GLU A 159 40.44 -1.10 -82.50
N ILE A 160 41.22 -1.90 -81.75
CA ILE A 160 41.99 -1.46 -80.56
C ILE A 160 43.37 -0.87 -80.95
N HIS A 161 43.64 -0.61 -82.24
CA HIS A 161 44.81 0.13 -82.72
C HIS A 161 44.46 1.26 -83.69
#